data_AF-A0A838HGL7-F1
#
_entry.id   AF-A0A838HGL7-F1
#
_cell.length_a   1.000
_cell.length_b   1.000
_cell.length_c   1.000
_cell.angle_alpha   90.00
_cell.angle_beta   90.00
_cell.angle_gamma   90.00
#
_symmetry.space_group_name_H-M   'P 1'
#
loop_
_entity.id
_entity.type
_entity.pdbx_description
1 polymer ?
#
loop_
_entity_poly.entity_id
_entity_poly.type
_entity_poly.pdbx_seq_one_letter_code
_entity_poly.pdbx_strand_id
1 'polypeptide(L)' 'MTLDEVLSQGGGGLKALGRHTAAALLNAASPDVDYDLTARQVIRQFNTAHPGGDIEGTKNRFERFNEQGCPL' A
#
# COMPACT_ATOMS: atom_id res chain seq x y z
N MET A 1 -8.34 22.44 16.43
CA MET A 1 -7.55 21.72 15.42
C MET A 1 -6.09 21.97 15.69
N THR A 2 -5.46 21.07 16.45
CA THR A 2 -4.02 20.99 16.71
C THR A 2 -3.36 20.02 15.73
N LEU A 3 -2.03 20.01 15.66
CA LEU A 3 -1.29 19.06 14.83
C LEU A 3 -1.58 17.61 15.24
N ASP A 4 -1.76 17.36 16.53
CA ASP A 4 -2.11 16.04 17.07
C ASP A 4 -3.55 15.63 16.68
N GLU A 5 -4.48 16.59 16.64
CA GLU A 5 -5.85 16.39 16.13
C GLU A 5 -5.87 16.14 14.61
N VAL A 6 -4.88 16.64 13.85
CA VAL A 6 -4.74 16.37 12.41
C VAL A 6 -4.09 15.00 12.16
N LEU A 7 -3.12 14.61 12.98
CA LEU A 7 -2.51 13.28 12.93
C LEU A 7 -3.52 12.19 13.30
N SER A 8 -4.35 12.43 14.31
CA SER A 8 -5.42 11.52 14.75
C SER A 8 -6.65 11.49 13.82
N GLN A 9 -6.81 12.47 12.93
CA GLN A 9 -7.80 12.40 11.85
C GLN A 9 -7.47 11.29 10.83
N GLY A 10 -6.20 10.85 10.76
CA GLY A 10 -5.75 9.76 9.91
C GLY A 10 -5.77 10.07 8.40
N GLY A 11 -5.02 9.27 7.64
CA GLY A 11 -5.01 9.25 6.17
C GLY A 11 -5.19 7.84 5.60
N GLY A 12 -5.77 6.95 6.42
CA GLY A 12 -5.85 5.49 6.28
C GLY A 12 -6.95 4.98 5.34
N GLY A 13 -7.31 3.71 5.48
CA GLY A 13 -8.36 3.07 4.71
C GLY A 13 -8.05 3.01 3.22
N LEU A 14 -9.09 3.18 2.40
CA LEU A 14 -8.98 3.05 0.95
C LEU A 14 -7.99 4.05 0.33
N LYS A 15 -7.88 5.26 0.89
CA LYS A 15 -6.93 6.27 0.39
C LYS A 15 -5.48 5.85 0.64
N ALA A 16 -5.16 5.34 1.82
CA ALA A 16 -3.84 4.78 2.11
C ALA A 16 -3.56 3.54 1.26
N LEU A 17 -4.51 2.63 1.17
CA LEU A 17 -4.39 1.45 0.30
C LEU A 17 -4.09 1.87 -1.13
N GLY A 18 -4.79 2.86 -1.68
CA GLY A 18 -4.55 3.38 -3.03
C GLY A 18 -3.13 3.89 -3.24
N ARG A 19 -2.59 4.68 -2.29
CA ARG A 19 -1.20 5.17 -2.38
C ARG A 19 -0.18 4.04 -2.35
N HIS A 20 -0.29 3.10 -1.41
CA HIS A 20 0.64 1.97 -1.33
C HIS A 20 0.47 1.00 -2.52
N THR A 21 -0.74 0.86 -3.06
CA THR A 21 -0.99 0.08 -4.28
C THR A 21 -0.31 0.70 -5.49
N ALA A 22 -0.37 2.02 -5.65
CA ALA A 22 0.31 2.72 -6.74
C ALA A 22 1.83 2.54 -6.67
N ALA A 23 2.43 2.72 -5.48
CA ALA A 23 3.86 2.46 -5.27
C ALA A 23 4.22 0.99 -5.56
N ALA A 24 3.45 0.04 -5.02
CA ALA A 24 3.68 -1.39 -5.23
C ALA A 24 3.56 -1.77 -6.71
N LEU A 25 2.61 -1.20 -7.44
CA LEU A 25 2.42 -1.46 -8.86
C LEU A 25 3.60 -0.94 -9.70
N LEU A 26 4.09 0.27 -9.37
CA LEU A 26 5.25 0.86 -10.06
C LEU A 26 6.52 0.06 -9.79
N ASN A 27 6.78 -0.32 -8.54
CA ASN A 27 7.92 -1.18 -8.19
C ASN A 27 7.84 -2.53 -8.90
N ALA A 28 6.67 -3.18 -8.85
CA ALA A 28 6.42 -4.47 -9.48
C ALA A 28 6.46 -4.48 -11.01
N ALA A 29 6.38 -3.30 -11.65
CA ALA A 29 6.44 -3.15 -13.10
C ALA A 29 7.79 -2.64 -13.61
N SER A 30 8.68 -2.21 -12.70
CA SER A 30 10.01 -1.73 -13.05
C SER A 30 10.95 -2.91 -13.30
N PRO A 31 11.65 -2.98 -14.45
CA PRO A 31 12.58 -4.06 -14.74
C PRO A 31 13.84 -4.02 -13.85
N ASP A 32 14.15 -2.86 -13.28
CA ASP A 32 15.37 -2.60 -12.50
C ASP A 32 15.13 -2.66 -10.98
N VAL A 33 13.91 -3.01 -10.55
CA VAL A 33 13.56 -3.15 -9.13
C VAL A 33 13.21 -4.61 -8.86
N ASP A 34 14.02 -5.27 -8.04
CA ASP A 34 13.68 -6.59 -7.53
C ASP A 34 12.58 -6.44 -6.47
N TYR A 35 11.35 -6.76 -6.87
CA TYR A 35 10.16 -6.56 -6.04
C TYR A 35 9.40 -7.88 -5.87
N ASP A 36 9.04 -8.20 -4.64
CA ASP A 36 8.46 -9.49 -4.23
C ASP A 36 7.14 -9.85 -4.92
N LEU A 37 6.43 -8.84 -5.44
CA LEU A 37 5.16 -9.01 -6.13
C LEU A 37 5.28 -8.65 -7.60
N THR A 38 4.58 -9.41 -8.44
CA THR A 38 4.29 -9.01 -9.82
C THR A 38 3.15 -7.98 -9.87
N ALA A 39 3.14 -7.12 -10.89
CA ALA A 39 2.07 -6.13 -11.11
C ALA A 39 0.66 -6.77 -11.08
N ARG A 40 0.53 -7.97 -11.67
CA ARG A 40 -0.71 -8.76 -11.66
C ARG A 40 -1.12 -9.21 -10.24
N GLN A 41 -0.17 -9.58 -9.39
CA GLN A 41 -0.46 -9.90 -7.98
C GLN A 41 -0.86 -8.67 -7.18
N VAL A 42 -0.30 -7.49 -7.47
CA VAL A 42 -0.70 -6.22 -6.84
C VAL A 42 -2.16 -5.88 -7.19
N ILE A 43 -2.50 -5.88 -8.49
CA ILE A 43 -3.87 -5.60 -8.96
C ILE A 43 -4.89 -6.56 -8.35
N ARG A 44 -4.59 -7.87 -8.35
CA ARG A 44 -5.49 -8.88 -7.78
C ARG A 44 -5.75 -8.64 -6.30
N GLN A 45 -4.72 -8.30 -5.52
CA GLN A 45 -4.86 -8.04 -4.10
C GLN A 45 -5.70 -6.79 -3.81
N PHE A 46 -5.48 -5.70 -4.56
CA PHE A 46 -6.32 -4.51 -4.45
C PHE A 46 -7.80 -4.80 -4.75
N ASN A 47 -8.09 -5.50 -5.86
CA ASN A 47 -9.45 -5.88 -6.24
C ASN A 47 -10.10 -6.89 -5.27
N THR A 48 -9.32 -7.60 -4.47
CA THR A 48 -9.83 -8.45 -3.39
C THR A 48 -10.20 -7.62 -2.16
N ALA A 49 -9.44 -6.56 -1.89
CA ALA A 49 -9.64 -5.69 -0.74
C ALA A 49 -10.77 -4.66 -0.95
N HIS A 50 -10.93 -4.13 -2.16
CA HIS A 50 -11.96 -3.13 -2.48
C HIS A 50 -13.05 -3.76 -3.37
N PRO A 51 -14.36 -3.53 -3.11
CA PRO A 51 -14.91 -2.52 -2.20
C PRO A 51 -15.22 -2.92 -0.75
N GLY A 52 -15.11 -4.19 -0.35
CA GLY A 52 -15.55 -4.64 0.99
C GLY A 52 -14.70 -5.70 1.67
N GLY A 53 -13.48 -5.92 1.17
CA GLY A 53 -12.51 -6.85 1.76
C GLY A 53 -11.60 -6.18 2.80
N ASP A 54 -10.47 -6.82 3.08
CA ASP A 54 -9.50 -6.37 4.09
C ASP A 54 -8.62 -5.22 3.57
N ILE A 55 -9.14 -3.99 3.69
CA ILE A 55 -8.46 -2.77 3.27
C ILE A 55 -7.16 -2.55 4.06
N GLU A 56 -7.21 -2.62 5.39
CA GLU A 56 -6.06 -2.31 6.25
C GLU A 56 -4.98 -3.38 6.17
N GLY A 57 -5.34 -4.67 6.16
CA GLY A 57 -4.36 -5.75 6.01
C GLY A 57 -3.68 -5.72 4.64
N THR A 58 -4.42 -5.40 3.57
CA THR A 58 -3.82 -5.23 2.24
C THR A 58 -2.93 -4.00 2.18
N LYS A 59 -3.33 -2.88 2.80
CA LYS A 59 -2.50 -1.67 2.95
C LYS A 59 -1.19 -2.01 3.66
N ASN A 60 -1.25 -2.64 4.83
CA ASN A 60 -0.07 -3.01 5.65
C ASN A 60 0.85 -3.98 4.90
N ARG A 61 0.29 -4.85 4.06
CA ARG A 61 1.08 -5.75 3.22
C ARG A 61 1.87 -4.99 2.15
N PHE A 62 1.24 -4.07 1.42
CA PHE A 62 1.94 -3.27 0.42
C PHE A 62 2.95 -2.30 1.04
N GLU A 63 2.63 -1.69 2.19
CA GLU A 63 3.56 -0.88 2.98
C GLU A 63 4.86 -1.65 3.28
N ARG A 64 4.75 -2.86 3.85
CA ARG A 64 5.92 -3.72 4.11
C ARG A 64 6.76 -4.01 2.88
N PHE A 65 6.13 -4.29 1.74
CA PHE A 65 6.89 -4.54 0.50
C PHE A 65 7.54 -3.26 -0.06
N ASN A 66 6.90 -2.12 0.09
CA ASN A 66 7.41 -0.83 -0.40
C ASN A 66 8.55 -0.28 0.46
N GLU A 67 8.61 -0.64 1.74
CA GLU A 67 9.61 -0.15 2.70
C GLU A 67 10.75 -1.14 2.95
N GLN A 68 10.85 -2.20 2.13
CA GLN A 68 11.95 -3.16 2.22
C GLN A 68 13.30 -2.49 2.10
N GLY A 69 14.26 -2.89 2.95
CA GLY A 69 15.61 -2.33 2.96
C GLY A 69 15.74 -0.97 3.67
N CYS A 70 14.64 -0.38 4.12
CA CYS A 70 14.63 0.80 4.98
C CYS A 70 14.33 0.39 6.43
N PRO A 71 15.32 0.34 7.34
CA PRO A 71 15.01 0.18 8.74
C PRO A 71 14.28 1.43 9.24
N LEU A 72 13.08 1.25 9.77
CA LEU A 72 12.32 2.28 10.49
C LEU A 72 13.03 2.68 11.79
#